data_AF-A0ABD2ATK1-F1
#
_entry.id   AF-A0ABD2ATK1-F1
#
_cell.length_a   1.000
_cell.length_b   1.000
_cell.length_c   1.000
_cell.angle_alpha   90.00
_cell.angle_beta   90.00
_cell.angle_gamma   90.00
#
_symmetry.space_group_name_H-M   'P 1'
#
loop_
_entity.id
_entity.type
_entity.pdbx_description
1 polymer ?
#
loop_
_entity_poly.entity_id
_entity_poly.type
_entity_poly.pdbx_seq_one_letter_code
_entity_poly.pdbx_strand_id
1 'polypeptide(L)'
;MQNMIYFKRLLNTASLKKIHLIKSLTDEEITIKENFHQVRNNHTYKTKISITISSGTANICHALDTFSVKKPIYHIAMITRHPCTSLFLVGLYFFLNIPNDYHVLGHGRLMDPPARNSMWRFGFPNPVNYNDNELFCGGYAVQWVQNQGQCGVCGDAFHLNEPRPHEAGGEYAKGTIVRHYTVGQEIDIEVELTANHMGGFELYLCPNNNPRSEATQQCFDRYPLYVSGTRDVRFEIPLNTEKKAIFRYRVVLPPYITCTQCVIQWNYYTGNMWGTCDNGTEAVGCGRPETFRNCADVSIVTSTAGVPPPFVQDDNPFLLYYRDVTSPNNIFPLIVRSQVCVPTYLYRFIPGMTDWCQANCLRYPPNCPNMVCRCPEVCDAIGEIEGKEGASVYCMDKCLVYPSDCPRHRCRCY
;
A
#
# COMPACT_ATOMS: atom_id res chain seq x y z
N MET A 1 36.73 38.18 4.69
CA MET A 1 37.71 37.39 3.90
C MET A 1 37.77 35.91 4.29
N GLN A 2 37.67 35.51 5.58
CA GLN A 2 37.69 34.08 5.97
C GLN A 2 36.50 33.23 5.49
N ASN A 3 35.29 33.80 5.39
CA ASN A 3 34.11 33.08 4.86
C ASN A 3 34.21 32.78 3.34
N MET A 4 35.05 33.49 2.60
CA MET A 4 35.21 33.30 1.14
C MET A 4 36.13 32.12 0.81
N ILE A 5 37.15 31.87 1.65
CA ILE A 5 38.10 30.74 1.49
C ILE A 5 37.41 29.42 1.83
N TYR A 6 36.52 29.41 2.82
CA TYR A 6 35.78 28.22 3.24
C TYR A 6 34.71 27.80 2.20
N PHE A 7 34.01 28.77 1.60
CA PHE A 7 33.04 28.53 0.53
C PHE A 7 33.70 28.00 -0.75
N LYS A 8 34.89 28.53 -1.11
CA LYS A 8 35.70 28.07 -2.24
C LYS A 8 36.18 26.62 -2.06
N ARG A 9 36.47 26.18 -0.82
CA ARG A 9 36.84 24.79 -0.50
C ARG A 9 35.67 23.81 -0.55
N LEU A 10 34.49 24.20 -0.06
CA LEU A 10 33.28 23.35 -0.04
C LEU A 10 32.73 23.08 -1.44
N LEU A 11 32.72 24.10 -2.31
CA LEU A 11 32.37 23.95 -3.73
C LEU A 11 33.40 23.08 -4.47
N ASN A 12 34.70 23.27 -4.22
CA ASN A 12 35.74 22.39 -4.78
C ASN A 12 35.51 20.92 -4.39
N THR A 13 35.14 20.61 -3.14
CA THR A 13 34.88 19.23 -2.71
C THR A 13 33.59 18.62 -3.29
N ALA A 14 32.52 19.41 -3.47
CA ALA A 14 31.28 18.94 -4.08
C ALA A 14 31.44 18.73 -5.60
N SER A 15 32.16 19.64 -6.27
CA SER A 15 32.52 19.52 -7.68
C SER A 15 33.42 18.30 -7.89
N LEU A 16 34.48 18.10 -7.07
CA LEU A 16 35.38 16.94 -7.14
C LEU A 16 34.67 15.60 -6.91
N LYS A 17 33.67 15.52 -6.01
CA LYS A 17 32.87 14.29 -5.80
C LYS A 17 32.00 13.95 -7.00
N LYS A 18 31.39 14.96 -7.65
CA LYS A 18 30.58 14.76 -8.87
C LYS A 18 31.46 14.41 -10.09
N ILE A 19 32.67 14.96 -10.15
CA ILE A 19 33.69 14.63 -11.17
C ILE A 19 34.23 13.20 -10.98
N HIS A 20 34.41 12.74 -9.74
CA HIS A 20 34.79 11.34 -9.48
C HIS A 20 33.70 10.35 -9.91
N LEU A 21 32.42 10.74 -9.77
CA LEU A 21 31.28 9.96 -10.24
C LEU A 21 31.19 9.91 -11.77
N ILE A 22 31.60 10.97 -12.47
CA ILE A 22 31.65 11.00 -13.94
C ILE A 22 32.88 10.22 -14.46
N LYS A 23 34.05 10.33 -13.79
CA LYS A 23 35.24 9.51 -14.10
C LYS A 23 35.03 8.02 -13.86
N SER A 24 34.14 7.61 -12.95
CA SER A 24 33.81 6.19 -12.76
C SER A 24 32.86 5.63 -13.81
N LEU A 25 32.33 6.48 -14.71
CA LEU A 25 31.39 6.09 -15.77
C LEU A 25 32.02 6.12 -17.17
N THR A 26 33.21 6.72 -17.34
CA THR A 26 33.93 6.81 -18.62
C THR A 26 35.45 6.80 -18.40
N ASP A 27 36.19 5.88 -19.01
CA ASP A 27 37.66 5.71 -18.89
C ASP A 27 38.50 6.81 -19.63
N GLU A 28 38.06 8.08 -19.64
CA GLU A 28 38.76 9.17 -20.33
C GLU A 28 39.23 10.32 -19.40
N GLU A 29 40.31 11.02 -19.81
CA GLU A 29 40.84 12.21 -19.14
C GLU A 29 40.00 13.47 -19.43
N ILE A 30 39.28 13.96 -18.43
CA ILE A 30 38.43 15.16 -18.51
C ILE A 30 39.19 16.41 -18.04
N THR A 31 39.15 17.50 -18.82
CA THR A 31 39.70 18.82 -18.46
C THR A 31 38.58 19.79 -18.07
N ILE A 32 38.75 20.56 -16.98
CA ILE A 32 37.70 21.44 -16.41
C ILE A 32 38.21 22.88 -16.28
N LYS A 33 37.41 23.85 -16.73
CA LYS A 33 37.65 25.30 -16.52
C LYS A 33 36.50 25.92 -15.74
N GLU A 34 36.82 26.72 -14.72
CA GLU A 34 35.85 27.42 -13.86
C GLU A 34 35.86 28.93 -14.12
N ASN A 35 34.69 29.52 -14.40
CA ASN A 35 34.51 30.96 -14.56
C ASN A 35 33.51 31.51 -13.53
N PHE A 36 33.88 32.60 -12.85
CA PHE A 36 33.08 33.22 -11.80
C PHE A 36 32.59 34.62 -12.23
N HIS A 37 31.28 34.84 -12.21
CA HIS A 37 30.69 36.18 -12.42
C HIS A 37 29.81 36.61 -11.24
N GLN A 38 29.99 37.85 -10.78
CA GLN A 38 29.14 38.50 -9.78
C GLN A 38 28.10 39.38 -10.48
N VAL A 39 26.82 39.22 -10.12
CA VAL A 39 25.74 40.12 -10.54
C VAL A 39 25.05 40.66 -9.29
N ARG A 40 24.86 41.97 -9.22
CA ARG A 40 24.32 42.68 -8.07
C ARG A 40 22.87 43.07 -8.37
N ASN A 41 21.92 42.67 -7.53
CA ASN A 41 20.59 43.31 -7.47
C ASN A 41 20.00 43.19 -6.05
N ASN A 42 19.47 44.33 -5.57
CA ASN A 42 18.75 44.57 -4.31
C ASN A 42 18.86 43.49 -3.21
N HIS A 43 19.96 43.61 -2.45
CA HIS A 43 20.20 42.99 -1.14
C HIS A 43 20.38 41.46 -1.05
N THR A 44 20.64 40.76 -2.15
CA THR A 44 21.19 39.38 -2.10
C THR A 44 22.42 39.21 -3.01
N TYR A 45 23.46 38.54 -2.49
CA TYR A 45 24.62 38.13 -3.30
C TYR A 45 24.33 36.76 -3.92
N LYS A 46 24.22 36.68 -5.25
CA LYS A 46 24.16 35.40 -5.99
C LYS A 46 25.46 35.21 -6.76
N THR A 47 26.21 34.16 -6.44
CA THR A 47 27.38 33.73 -7.22
C THR A 47 26.91 32.72 -8.26
N LYS A 48 27.08 33.01 -9.55
CA LYS A 48 26.75 32.09 -10.65
C LYS A 48 28.03 31.36 -11.05
N ILE A 49 28.02 30.04 -10.96
CA ILE A 49 29.15 29.18 -11.35
C ILE A 49 28.75 28.46 -12.64
N SER A 50 29.60 28.58 -13.66
CA SER A 50 29.42 27.91 -14.95
C SER A 50 30.55 26.91 -15.13
N ILE A 51 30.22 25.63 -15.33
CA ILE A 51 31.21 24.56 -15.55
C ILE A 51 31.11 24.14 -17.01
N THR A 52 32.24 24.11 -17.71
CA THR A 52 32.33 23.60 -19.08
C THR A 52 33.18 22.34 -19.07
N ILE A 53 32.64 21.26 -19.64
CA ILE A 53 33.28 19.95 -19.74
C ILE A 53 33.53 19.68 -21.22
N SER A 54 34.77 19.36 -21.60
CA SER A 54 35.12 18.96 -22.97
C SER A 54 35.84 17.61 -22.95
N SER A 55 35.26 16.61 -23.63
CA SER A 55 35.94 15.35 -23.99
C SER A 55 36.61 15.52 -25.36
N GLY A 56 37.67 14.74 -25.61
CA GLY A 56 38.50 14.82 -26.84
C GLY A 56 37.79 14.40 -28.13
N THR A 57 36.52 13.99 -28.07
CA THR A 57 35.65 13.78 -29.23
C THR A 57 34.30 14.43 -28.94
N ALA A 58 33.80 15.18 -29.94
CA ALA A 58 32.81 16.24 -29.79
C ALA A 58 31.45 15.80 -29.22
N ASN A 59 30.95 16.49 -28.18
CA ASN A 59 29.67 17.23 -28.12
C ASN A 59 29.35 17.69 -26.68
N ILE A 60 28.87 18.92 -26.52
CA ILE A 60 28.77 19.69 -25.26
C ILE A 60 27.34 19.58 -24.67
N CYS A 61 27.20 19.33 -23.36
CA CYS A 61 25.94 19.49 -22.62
C CYS A 61 26.13 20.42 -21.40
N HIS A 62 25.31 21.47 -21.28
CA HIS A 62 25.32 22.43 -20.16
C HIS A 62 24.23 22.08 -19.13
N ALA A 63 24.53 22.16 -17.82
CA ALA A 63 23.54 22.13 -16.75
C ALA A 63 23.89 23.18 -15.66
N LEU A 64 22.89 23.92 -15.16
CA LEU A 64 23.03 24.97 -14.14
C LEU A 64 22.05 24.69 -12.98
N ASP A 65 22.53 24.60 -11.74
CA ASP A 65 21.69 24.54 -10.54
C ASP A 65 22.27 25.37 -9.37
N THR A 66 21.39 25.98 -8.55
CA THR A 66 21.72 26.83 -7.38
C THR A 66 21.26 26.19 -6.06
N PHE A 67 22.09 26.18 -5.01
CA PHE A 67 21.77 25.63 -3.68
C PHE A 67 22.22 26.51 -2.49
N SER A 68 21.52 26.43 -1.34
CA SER A 68 21.80 27.18 -0.10
C SER A 68 21.49 26.33 1.17
N VAL A 69 22.46 26.06 2.06
CA VAL A 69 22.23 25.39 3.39
C VAL A 69 23.28 25.79 4.47
N LYS A 70 22.85 25.78 5.75
CA LYS A 70 23.51 26.18 7.04
C LYS A 70 24.46 25.10 7.68
N LYS A 71 25.24 25.55 8.69
CA LYS A 71 26.50 25.04 9.32
C LYS A 71 26.51 23.75 10.19
N PRO A 72 27.73 23.22 10.57
CA PRO A 72 28.02 21.86 11.11
C PRO A 72 28.77 21.81 12.48
N ILE A 73 29.15 20.61 12.97
CA ILE A 73 30.24 20.35 13.96
C ILE A 73 31.07 19.09 13.55
N TYR A 74 32.36 19.08 13.94
CA TYR A 74 33.54 18.35 13.42
C TYR A 74 33.95 17.07 14.18
N HIS A 75 34.82 16.22 13.58
CA HIS A 75 36.16 15.85 14.10
C HIS A 75 37.07 15.16 13.05
N ILE A 76 38.39 15.19 13.31
CA ILE A 76 39.57 14.99 12.42
C ILE A 76 40.33 13.72 12.82
N ALA A 77 40.94 13.00 11.85
CA ALA A 77 42.23 12.30 12.06
C ALA A 77 42.99 12.03 10.74
N MET A 78 44.32 12.18 10.79
CA MET A 78 45.29 12.08 9.68
C MET A 78 45.76 10.64 9.42
N ILE A 79 46.24 10.40 8.19
CA ILE A 79 46.82 9.15 7.68
C ILE A 79 48.33 9.34 7.48
N THR A 80 49.14 8.37 7.89
CA THR A 80 50.51 8.15 7.40
C THR A 80 50.61 6.73 6.80
N ARG A 81 51.39 6.59 5.71
CA ARG A 81 51.47 5.41 4.83
C ARG A 81 52.78 4.64 5.05
N HIS A 82 52.74 3.31 4.92
CA HIS A 82 53.83 2.46 4.43
C HIS A 82 53.27 1.19 3.73
N PRO A 83 54.07 0.48 2.90
CA PRO A 83 53.57 -0.17 1.68
C PRO A 83 53.38 -1.70 1.75
N CYS A 84 52.35 -2.14 1.02
CA CYS A 84 52.26 -3.32 0.16
C CYS A 84 52.79 -4.68 0.65
N THR A 85 51.88 -5.59 1.03
CA THR A 85 51.88 -6.99 0.58
C THR A 85 50.50 -7.63 0.77
N SER A 86 50.01 -8.24 -0.31
CA SER A 86 49.05 -9.36 -0.40
C SER A 86 47.90 -9.45 0.62
N LEU A 87 46.71 -8.97 0.23
CA LEU A 87 45.41 -9.45 0.74
C LEU A 87 44.26 -9.03 -0.21
N PHE A 88 44.49 -9.10 -1.52
CA PHE A 88 43.39 -9.16 -2.48
C PHE A 88 42.97 -10.63 -2.57
N LEU A 89 41.97 -11.06 -1.77
CA LEU A 89 41.09 -12.21 -2.09
C LEU A 89 40.03 -12.57 -1.02
N VAL A 90 39.73 -11.72 -0.02
CA VAL A 90 38.63 -12.01 0.94
C VAL A 90 37.53 -10.93 0.97
N GLY A 91 37.69 -9.83 0.24
CA GLY A 91 36.73 -8.72 0.26
C GLY A 91 35.60 -8.76 -0.79
N LEU A 92 35.56 -9.76 -1.69
CA LEU A 92 34.63 -9.77 -2.83
C LEU A 92 33.57 -10.89 -2.80
N TYR A 93 33.45 -11.63 -1.70
CA TYR A 93 32.45 -12.69 -1.56
C TYR A 93 31.34 -12.40 -0.54
N PHE A 94 31.35 -11.22 0.09
CA PHE A 94 30.29 -10.78 1.03
C PHE A 94 29.32 -9.74 0.46
N PHE A 95 29.47 -9.33 -0.81
CA PHE A 95 28.55 -8.39 -1.48
C PHE A 95 27.58 -9.05 -2.49
N LEU A 96 27.53 -10.39 -2.56
CA LEU A 96 26.65 -11.13 -3.48
C LEU A 96 25.60 -12.01 -2.79
N ASN A 97 25.33 -11.80 -1.50
CA ASN A 97 24.19 -12.40 -0.82
C ASN A 97 23.46 -11.33 0.00
N ILE A 98 22.97 -10.29 -0.66
CA ILE A 98 21.74 -9.68 -0.19
C ILE A 98 20.65 -10.61 -0.72
N PRO A 99 19.99 -11.43 0.12
CA PRO A 99 18.74 -12.04 -0.33
C PRO A 99 17.87 -10.89 -0.84
N ASN A 100 17.45 -10.97 -2.10
CA ASN A 100 16.34 -10.13 -2.54
C ASN A 100 15.17 -10.52 -1.64
N ASP A 101 14.92 -9.72 -0.60
CA ASP A 101 13.65 -9.72 0.10
C ASP A 101 12.62 -9.22 -0.91
N TYR A 102 12.15 -10.15 -1.74
CA TYR A 102 10.91 -9.98 -2.47
C TYR A 102 9.82 -9.98 -1.39
N HIS A 103 9.59 -8.82 -0.78
CA HIS A 103 8.41 -8.60 0.03
C HIS A 103 7.22 -8.74 -0.89
N VAL A 104 6.60 -9.91 -0.86
CA VAL A 104 5.36 -10.17 -1.57
C VAL A 104 4.26 -9.54 -0.71
N LEU A 105 3.69 -8.46 -1.22
CA LEU A 105 2.73 -7.64 -0.48
C LEU A 105 1.36 -8.32 -0.52
N GLY A 106 0.75 -8.47 0.65
CA GLY A 106 -0.65 -8.86 0.71
C GLY A 106 -1.58 -7.81 0.17
N HIS A 107 -2.77 -8.28 -0.19
CA HIS A 107 -3.80 -7.40 -0.65
C HIS A 107 -5.14 -7.97 -0.23
N GLY A 108 -5.87 -7.22 0.58
CA GLY A 108 -7.11 -7.69 1.17
C GLY A 108 -7.99 -6.56 1.68
N ARG A 109 -9.29 -6.82 1.68
CA ARG A 109 -10.30 -5.87 2.15
C ARG A 109 -11.46 -6.57 2.84
N LEU A 110 -12.03 -5.90 3.83
CA LEU A 110 -13.31 -6.25 4.44
C LEU A 110 -14.45 -5.80 3.53
N MET A 111 -15.29 -6.75 3.13
CA MET A 111 -16.41 -6.56 2.19
C MET A 111 -17.77 -6.65 2.87
N ASP A 112 -17.90 -7.41 3.97
CA ASP A 112 -19.11 -7.40 4.80
C ASP A 112 -18.72 -7.45 6.29
N PRO A 113 -19.14 -6.47 7.11
CA PRO A 113 -19.73 -5.18 6.70
C PRO A 113 -18.77 -4.38 5.78
N PRO A 114 -19.26 -3.68 4.75
CA PRO A 114 -18.40 -2.91 3.85
C PRO A 114 -17.54 -1.89 4.60
N ALA A 115 -16.22 -2.01 4.51
CA ALA A 115 -15.32 -1.05 5.15
C ALA A 115 -15.25 0.29 4.39
N ARG A 116 -14.85 1.36 5.09
CA ARG A 116 -14.75 2.75 4.60
C ARG A 116 -14.08 2.86 3.21
N ASN A 117 -13.02 2.10 3.01
CA ASN A 117 -12.24 1.97 1.76
C ASN A 117 -13.01 1.27 0.62
N SER A 118 -13.87 0.31 0.94
CA SER A 118 -14.58 -0.54 -0.02
C SER A 118 -16.03 -0.13 -0.28
N MET A 119 -16.58 0.81 0.51
CA MET A 119 -17.97 1.24 0.46
C MET A 119 -18.44 1.62 -0.96
N TRP A 120 -17.60 2.26 -1.76
CA TRP A 120 -17.93 2.65 -3.14
C TRP A 120 -18.26 1.45 -4.05
N ARG A 121 -17.74 0.25 -3.75
CA ARG A 121 -18.03 -0.99 -4.50
C ARG A 121 -19.48 -1.46 -4.37
N PHE A 122 -20.15 -0.97 -3.32
CA PHE A 122 -21.56 -1.27 -3.00
C PHE A 122 -22.48 -0.10 -3.35
N GLY A 123 -21.98 0.94 -4.02
CA GLY A 123 -22.78 2.09 -4.44
C GLY A 123 -22.91 3.21 -3.40
N PHE A 124 -22.37 3.05 -2.20
CA PHE A 124 -22.34 4.15 -1.23
C PHE A 124 -21.63 5.39 -1.82
N PRO A 125 -22.06 6.61 -1.46
CA PRO A 125 -21.52 7.87 -1.98
C PRO A 125 -20.17 8.24 -1.32
N ASN A 126 -19.29 7.27 -1.17
CA ASN A 126 -17.92 7.46 -0.70
C ASN A 126 -16.98 7.74 -1.88
N PRO A 127 -15.90 8.50 -1.68
CA PRO A 127 -14.85 8.61 -2.69
C PRO A 127 -14.32 7.23 -3.11
N VAL A 128 -14.03 7.07 -4.40
CA VAL A 128 -13.52 5.82 -4.95
C VAL A 128 -12.05 5.64 -4.54
N ASN A 129 -11.77 4.56 -3.82
CA ASN A 129 -10.41 4.09 -3.57
C ASN A 129 -10.14 2.85 -4.42
N TYR A 130 -9.39 2.99 -5.52
CA TYR A 130 -9.06 1.84 -6.37
C TYR A 130 -8.14 0.84 -5.68
N ASN A 131 -7.35 1.27 -4.71
CA ASN A 131 -6.43 0.44 -3.93
C ASN A 131 -7.00 0.20 -2.53
N ASP A 132 -8.30 -0.02 -2.45
CA ASP A 132 -9.01 -0.32 -1.20
C ASP A 132 -8.58 -1.64 -0.56
N ASN A 133 -7.86 -2.49 -1.29
CA ASN A 133 -7.20 -3.70 -0.78
C ASN A 133 -5.79 -3.47 -0.20
N GLU A 134 -5.29 -2.22 -0.16
CA GLU A 134 -3.92 -1.85 0.24
C GLU A 134 -3.85 -1.05 1.56
N LEU A 135 -4.78 -1.26 2.48
CA LEU A 135 -4.68 -0.66 3.83
C LEU A 135 -3.75 -1.44 4.76
N PHE A 136 -2.51 -1.58 4.30
CA PHE A 136 -1.39 -2.33 4.89
C PHE A 136 -0.47 -1.51 5.79
N CYS A 137 -0.98 -0.50 6.51
CA CYS A 137 -0.19 0.35 7.40
C CYS A 137 0.96 1.12 6.70
N GLY A 138 0.84 1.32 5.38
CA GLY A 138 1.89 1.90 4.52
C GLY A 138 2.91 0.90 3.96
N GLY A 139 2.71 -0.39 4.19
CA GLY A 139 3.61 -1.47 3.79
C GLY A 139 4.61 -1.85 4.89
N TYR A 140 5.19 -3.05 4.76
CA TYR A 140 6.05 -3.65 5.79
C TYR A 140 7.15 -2.72 6.33
N ALA A 141 7.97 -2.14 5.45
CA ALA A 141 9.09 -1.29 5.85
C ALA A 141 8.61 0.00 6.54
N VAL A 142 7.52 0.59 6.07
CA VAL A 142 6.94 1.79 6.66
C VAL A 142 6.41 1.48 8.06
N GLN A 143 5.68 0.39 8.24
CA GLN A 143 5.17 -0.02 9.54
C GLN A 143 6.31 -0.35 10.51
N TRP A 144 7.14 -1.34 10.20
CA TRP A 144 8.04 -1.95 11.17
C TRP A 144 9.39 -1.25 11.33
N VAL A 145 9.88 -0.60 10.27
CA VAL A 145 11.19 0.09 10.28
C VAL A 145 11.00 1.58 10.57
N GLN A 146 10.17 2.27 9.81
CA GLN A 146 9.98 3.72 9.97
C GLN A 146 9.07 4.06 11.17
N ASN A 147 7.92 3.41 11.28
CA ASN A 147 6.91 3.71 12.30
C ASN A 147 7.05 2.83 13.56
N GLN A 148 8.10 2.02 13.65
CA GLN A 148 8.41 1.18 14.82
C GLN A 148 7.27 0.22 15.21
N GLY A 149 6.60 -0.34 14.22
CA GLY A 149 5.46 -1.26 14.36
C GLY A 149 4.10 -0.58 14.44
N GLN A 150 4.05 0.75 14.48
CA GLN A 150 2.79 1.50 14.59
C GLN A 150 2.04 1.53 13.26
N CYS A 151 0.72 1.44 13.35
CA CYS A 151 -0.23 1.50 12.25
C CYS A 151 -1.37 2.47 12.61
N GLY A 152 -1.96 3.14 11.62
CA GLY A 152 -3.18 3.92 11.83
C GLY A 152 -4.34 3.05 12.34
N VAL A 153 -5.33 3.67 12.97
CA VAL A 153 -6.48 2.95 13.56
C VAL A 153 -7.31 2.23 12.49
N CYS A 154 -7.26 2.71 11.25
CA CYS A 154 -7.97 2.12 10.13
C CYS A 154 -7.06 1.76 8.96
N GLY A 155 -5.79 1.40 9.22
CA GLY A 155 -4.86 0.81 8.24
C GLY A 155 -4.05 1.79 7.41
N ASP A 156 -4.25 3.09 7.62
CA ASP A 156 -3.38 4.13 7.07
C ASP A 156 -1.95 4.04 7.64
N ALA A 157 -0.97 4.56 6.91
CA ALA A 157 0.39 4.68 7.42
C ALA A 157 0.44 5.62 8.65
N PHE A 158 1.06 5.16 9.73
CA PHE A 158 0.97 5.84 11.02
C PHE A 158 1.53 7.28 11.00
N HIS A 159 2.59 7.54 10.24
CA HIS A 159 3.21 8.86 10.15
C HIS A 159 2.41 9.91 9.36
N LEU A 160 1.30 9.54 8.72
CA LEU A 160 0.43 10.50 8.06
C LEU A 160 -0.19 11.46 9.08
N ASN A 161 -0.42 12.70 8.65
CA ASN A 161 -1.07 13.70 9.49
C ASN A 161 -2.52 13.27 9.80
N GLU A 162 -2.97 13.61 11.01
CA GLU A 162 -4.35 13.39 11.42
C GLU A 162 -5.27 14.54 10.95
N PRO A 163 -6.53 14.24 10.59
CA PRO A 163 -7.12 12.91 10.48
C PRO A 163 -6.55 12.15 9.27
N ARG A 164 -6.17 10.89 9.47
CA ARG A 164 -5.73 10.04 8.36
C ARG A 164 -6.92 9.73 7.45
N PRO A 165 -6.71 9.39 6.16
CA PRO A 165 -7.80 9.28 5.19
C PRO A 165 -8.97 8.37 5.62
N HIS A 166 -8.70 7.27 6.33
CA HIS A 166 -9.71 6.30 6.76
C HIS A 166 -10.12 6.45 8.22
N GLU A 167 -9.64 7.47 8.93
CA GLU A 167 -10.00 7.83 10.31
C GLU A 167 -11.02 8.99 10.30
N ALA A 168 -11.76 9.17 11.40
CA ALA A 168 -12.87 10.12 11.56
C ALA A 168 -12.46 11.54 11.17
N GLY A 169 -13.23 12.14 10.26
CA GLY A 169 -12.91 13.44 9.65
C GLY A 169 -12.03 13.34 8.39
N GLY A 170 -11.51 12.16 8.08
CA GLY A 170 -10.77 11.85 6.87
C GLY A 170 -11.64 11.76 5.61
N GLU A 171 -10.98 11.48 4.49
CA GLU A 171 -11.60 11.40 3.17
C GLU A 171 -12.67 10.30 3.09
N TYR A 172 -12.42 9.13 3.65
CA TYR A 172 -13.29 7.95 3.54
C TYR A 172 -14.18 7.72 4.77
N ALA A 173 -13.84 8.30 5.93
CA ALA A 173 -14.61 8.16 7.16
C ALA A 173 -15.76 9.20 7.23
N LYS A 174 -16.86 8.92 6.52
CA LYS A 174 -18.05 9.81 6.49
C LYS A 174 -19.04 9.58 7.63
N GLY A 175 -18.86 8.52 8.42
CA GLY A 175 -19.80 8.14 9.49
C GLY A 175 -21.09 7.49 8.99
N THR A 176 -21.12 7.05 7.72
CA THR A 176 -22.25 6.34 7.12
C THR A 176 -22.36 4.95 7.73
N ILE A 177 -23.50 4.64 8.33
CA ILE A 177 -23.78 3.31 8.86
C ILE A 177 -24.03 2.34 7.71
N VAL A 178 -23.23 1.28 7.60
CA VAL A 178 -23.31 0.30 6.49
C VAL A 178 -24.13 -0.93 6.83
N ARG A 179 -24.38 -1.19 8.12
CA ARG A 179 -25.17 -2.32 8.64
C ARG A 179 -25.85 -1.97 9.96
N HIS A 180 -27.02 -2.55 10.17
CA HIS A 180 -27.78 -2.45 11.41
C HIS A 180 -27.93 -3.82 12.09
N TYR A 181 -27.28 -3.99 13.24
CA TYR A 181 -27.30 -5.24 14.00
C TYR A 181 -28.06 -5.13 15.32
N THR A 182 -28.31 -6.28 15.93
CA THR A 182 -28.85 -6.40 17.29
C THR A 182 -27.80 -6.92 18.26
N VAL A 183 -27.95 -6.58 19.54
CA VAL A 183 -27.05 -7.08 20.60
C VAL A 183 -26.96 -8.61 20.59
N GLY A 184 -25.74 -9.15 20.70
CA GLY A 184 -25.54 -10.61 20.75
C GLY A 184 -25.70 -11.34 19.41
N GLN A 185 -25.98 -10.61 18.32
CA GLN A 185 -26.19 -11.21 17.01
C GLN A 185 -24.93 -11.89 16.49
N GLU A 186 -25.10 -13.07 15.90
CA GLU A 186 -24.10 -13.69 15.04
C GLU A 186 -24.19 -13.04 13.66
N ILE A 187 -23.10 -12.41 13.21
CA ILE A 187 -23.05 -11.65 11.96
C ILE A 187 -22.15 -12.34 10.93
N ASP A 188 -22.51 -12.23 9.66
CA ASP A 188 -21.68 -12.66 8.53
C ASP A 188 -20.55 -11.66 8.29
N ILE A 189 -19.35 -12.21 8.07
CA ILE A 189 -18.15 -11.47 7.70
C ILE A 189 -17.68 -12.00 6.34
N GLU A 190 -17.49 -11.07 5.39
CA GLU A 190 -16.88 -11.38 4.09
C GLU A 190 -15.56 -10.61 3.96
N VAL A 191 -14.48 -11.35 3.74
CA VAL A 191 -13.15 -10.81 3.43
C VAL A 191 -12.78 -11.24 2.02
N GLU A 192 -12.32 -10.29 1.21
CA GLU A 192 -11.75 -10.59 -0.11
C GLU A 192 -10.24 -10.35 -0.07
N LEU A 193 -9.46 -11.43 -0.25
CA LEU A 193 -8.02 -11.33 -0.49
C LEU A 193 -7.76 -11.41 -1.99
N THR A 194 -7.27 -10.32 -2.57
CA THR A 194 -6.82 -10.29 -3.97
C THR A 194 -5.41 -10.85 -4.13
N ALA A 195 -4.62 -10.87 -3.04
CA ALA A 195 -3.37 -11.62 -2.90
C ALA A 195 -3.31 -12.22 -1.48
N ASN A 196 -3.47 -13.54 -1.39
CA ASN A 196 -3.53 -14.31 -0.16
C ASN A 196 -2.11 -14.71 0.30
N HIS A 197 -1.72 -14.25 1.49
CA HIS A 197 -0.43 -14.53 2.12
C HIS A 197 -0.55 -15.36 3.39
N MET A 198 -1.59 -16.19 3.48
CA MET A 198 -1.87 -17.04 4.64
C MET A 198 -1.99 -16.22 5.93
N GLY A 199 -1.87 -16.84 7.10
CA GLY A 199 -2.06 -16.16 8.38
C GLY A 199 -3.52 -16.15 8.79
N GLY A 200 -4.02 -15.05 9.31
CA GLY A 200 -5.35 -15.03 9.92
C GLY A 200 -5.93 -13.65 10.17
N PHE A 201 -7.24 -13.64 10.40
CA PHE A 201 -8.06 -12.44 10.58
C PHE A 201 -8.51 -12.30 12.03
N GLU A 202 -8.52 -11.08 12.54
CA GLU A 202 -9.06 -10.75 13.85
C GLU A 202 -10.01 -9.57 13.73
N LEU A 203 -11.14 -9.62 14.42
CA LEU A 203 -12.12 -8.54 14.44
C LEU A 203 -12.31 -8.00 15.85
N TYR A 204 -12.43 -6.69 15.92
CA TYR A 204 -12.71 -5.95 17.14
C TYR A 204 -13.82 -4.94 16.92
N LEU A 205 -14.49 -4.57 18.00
CA LEU A 205 -15.56 -3.58 18.00
C LEU A 205 -15.15 -2.39 18.88
N CYS A 206 -15.54 -1.18 18.49
CA CYS A 206 -15.51 -0.02 19.38
C CYS A 206 -16.87 0.69 19.36
N PRO A 207 -17.57 0.82 20.51
CA PRO A 207 -18.78 1.64 20.61
C PRO A 207 -18.43 3.13 20.57
N ASN A 208 -18.36 3.69 19.36
CA ASN A 208 -17.93 5.06 19.09
C ASN A 208 -19.11 5.96 18.69
N ASN A 209 -19.95 6.38 19.63
CA ASN A 209 -21.20 7.09 19.33
C ASN A 209 -21.06 8.51 18.73
N ASN A 210 -19.86 8.92 18.32
CA ASN A 210 -19.59 10.19 17.66
C ASN A 210 -18.76 9.97 16.38
N PRO A 211 -19.36 10.06 15.18
CA PRO A 211 -18.65 9.86 13.92
C PRO A 211 -17.55 10.88 13.61
N ARG A 212 -17.48 11.98 14.39
CA ARG A 212 -16.43 13.01 14.28
C ARG A 212 -15.25 12.77 15.22
N SER A 213 -15.34 11.76 16.08
CA SER A 213 -14.26 11.35 16.97
C SER A 213 -13.73 10.00 16.50
N GLU A 214 -12.42 9.87 16.36
CA GLU A 214 -11.82 8.60 15.98
C GLU A 214 -11.91 7.60 17.14
N ALA A 215 -12.16 6.33 16.80
CA ALA A 215 -12.07 5.25 17.76
C ALA A 215 -10.60 5.07 18.19
N THR A 216 -10.37 4.57 19.39
CA THR A 216 -8.99 4.32 19.87
C THR A 216 -8.67 2.84 19.80
N GLN A 217 -7.41 2.47 19.59
CA GLN A 217 -6.99 1.07 19.69
C GLN A 217 -7.37 0.47 21.05
N GLN A 218 -7.22 1.25 22.13
CA GLN A 218 -7.63 0.85 23.48
C GLN A 218 -9.12 0.50 23.58
N CYS A 219 -9.98 1.12 22.77
CA CYS A 219 -11.40 0.79 22.72
C CYS A 219 -11.61 -0.58 22.06
N PHE A 220 -10.97 -0.81 20.91
CA PHE A 220 -11.04 -2.08 20.18
C PHE A 220 -10.55 -3.25 21.01
N ASP A 221 -9.42 -3.09 21.70
CA ASP A 221 -8.79 -4.15 22.51
C ASP A 221 -9.70 -4.63 23.66
N ARG A 222 -10.73 -3.85 24.04
CA ARG A 222 -11.72 -4.23 25.07
C ARG A 222 -12.86 -5.10 24.53
N TYR A 223 -13.11 -5.10 23.23
CA TYR A 223 -14.25 -5.79 22.63
C TYR A 223 -13.83 -6.63 21.41
N PRO A 224 -13.04 -7.71 21.62
CA PRO A 224 -12.79 -8.69 20.57
C PRO A 224 -14.09 -9.37 20.14
N LEU A 225 -14.19 -9.69 18.85
CA LEU A 225 -15.28 -10.47 18.28
C LEU A 225 -14.81 -11.90 18.06
N TYR A 226 -15.48 -12.86 18.69
CA TYR A 226 -15.12 -14.27 18.61
C TYR A 226 -15.73 -14.92 17.37
N VAL A 227 -14.96 -15.80 16.72
CA VAL A 227 -15.43 -16.64 15.63
C VAL A 227 -16.56 -17.53 16.17
N SER A 228 -17.67 -17.55 15.45
CA SER A 228 -18.85 -18.28 15.88
C SER A 228 -18.59 -19.77 16.02
N GLY A 229 -19.09 -20.36 17.11
CA GLY A 229 -18.88 -21.76 17.45
C GLY A 229 -17.50 -22.07 18.05
N THR A 230 -16.62 -21.08 18.21
CA THR A 230 -15.30 -21.25 18.84
C THR A 230 -15.13 -20.30 20.03
N ARG A 231 -13.96 -20.33 20.67
CA ARG A 231 -13.53 -19.35 21.67
C ARG A 231 -12.38 -18.49 21.17
N ASP A 232 -12.14 -18.53 19.86
CA ASP A 232 -11.00 -17.89 19.23
C ASP A 232 -11.44 -16.56 18.62
N VAL A 233 -10.65 -15.51 18.84
CA VAL A 233 -10.83 -14.20 18.17
C VAL A 233 -10.31 -14.28 16.74
N ARG A 234 -9.36 -15.18 16.51
CA ARG A 234 -8.63 -15.31 15.26
C ARG A 234 -9.26 -16.38 14.37
N PHE A 235 -9.59 -15.99 13.14
CA PHE A 235 -9.91 -16.91 12.06
C PHE A 235 -8.64 -17.25 11.29
N GLU A 236 -8.22 -18.51 11.30
CA GLU A 236 -7.05 -18.96 10.56
C GLU A 236 -7.40 -19.27 9.10
N ILE A 237 -6.59 -18.75 8.17
CA ILE A 237 -6.74 -19.03 6.74
C ILE A 237 -6.30 -20.48 6.47
N PRO A 238 -7.16 -21.32 5.84
CA PRO A 238 -6.76 -22.67 5.48
C PRO A 238 -5.56 -22.69 4.52
N LEU A 239 -4.57 -23.55 4.78
CA LEU A 239 -3.29 -23.61 4.04
C LEU A 239 -3.44 -23.87 2.54
N ASN A 240 -4.48 -24.59 2.13
CA ASN A 240 -4.74 -24.97 0.73
C ASN A 240 -5.64 -23.97 -0.01
N THR A 241 -5.72 -22.72 0.46
CA THR A 241 -6.55 -21.71 -0.18
C THR A 241 -5.87 -21.14 -1.42
N GLU A 242 -6.66 -20.77 -2.42
CA GLU A 242 -6.20 -20.12 -3.64
C GLU A 242 -5.49 -18.78 -3.36
N LYS A 243 -4.68 -18.33 -4.34
CA LYS A 243 -3.93 -17.07 -4.27
C LYS A 243 -4.84 -15.84 -4.21
N LYS A 244 -6.03 -15.93 -4.81
CA LYS A 244 -7.12 -14.97 -4.66
C LYS A 244 -8.31 -15.72 -4.10
N ALA A 245 -8.92 -15.22 -3.03
CA ALA A 245 -9.99 -15.94 -2.36
C ALA A 245 -10.96 -15.00 -1.64
N ILE A 246 -12.21 -15.46 -1.52
CA ILE A 246 -13.22 -14.84 -0.67
C ILE A 246 -13.45 -15.75 0.53
N PHE A 247 -13.26 -15.21 1.72
CA PHE A 247 -13.50 -15.90 2.98
C PHE A 247 -14.82 -15.42 3.55
N ARG A 248 -15.69 -16.38 3.90
CA ARG A 248 -16.95 -16.12 4.59
C ARG A 248 -16.97 -16.91 5.88
N TYR A 249 -17.16 -16.19 6.98
CA TYR A 249 -17.26 -16.77 8.32
C TYR A 249 -18.16 -15.89 9.18
N ARG A 250 -18.52 -16.38 10.36
CA ARG A 250 -19.41 -15.65 11.27
C ARG A 250 -18.68 -15.30 12.55
N VAL A 251 -18.99 -14.14 13.12
CA VAL A 251 -18.51 -13.70 14.43
C VAL A 251 -19.70 -13.29 15.30
N VAL A 252 -19.51 -13.31 16.62
CA VAL A 252 -20.57 -12.98 17.58
C VAL A 252 -20.37 -11.59 18.17
N LEU A 253 -21.37 -10.72 18.05
CA LEU A 253 -21.38 -9.40 18.68
C LEU A 253 -21.56 -9.52 20.22
N PRO A 254 -21.01 -8.60 21.02
CA PRO A 254 -21.21 -8.62 22.47
C PRO A 254 -22.70 -8.44 22.83
N PRO A 255 -23.26 -9.22 23.77
CA PRO A 255 -24.70 -9.21 24.08
C PRO A 255 -25.19 -7.99 24.88
N TYR A 256 -24.29 -7.08 25.26
CA TYR A 256 -24.57 -5.93 26.13
C TYR A 256 -24.09 -4.60 25.56
N ILE A 257 -23.59 -4.56 24.31
CA ILE A 257 -23.08 -3.35 23.68
C ILE A 257 -24.11 -2.83 22.69
N THR A 258 -24.51 -1.58 22.87
CA THR A 258 -25.31 -0.81 21.91
C THR A 258 -24.55 0.44 21.50
N CYS A 259 -24.83 0.91 20.29
CA CYS A 259 -24.18 2.08 19.73
C CYS A 259 -24.97 2.61 18.54
N THR A 260 -25.07 3.93 18.44
CA THR A 260 -25.59 4.61 17.24
C THR A 260 -24.59 4.58 16.11
N GLN A 261 -23.29 4.54 16.45
CA GLN A 261 -22.18 4.33 15.54
C GLN A 261 -21.14 3.49 16.30
N CYS A 262 -20.96 2.25 15.88
CA CYS A 262 -19.83 1.41 16.25
C CYS A 262 -18.86 1.38 15.08
N VAL A 263 -17.58 1.18 15.38
CA VAL A 263 -16.58 0.82 14.39
C VAL A 263 -16.25 -0.65 14.58
N ILE A 264 -16.28 -1.43 13.50
CA ILE A 264 -15.68 -2.77 13.43
C ILE A 264 -14.31 -2.61 12.78
N GLN A 265 -13.25 -3.03 13.47
CA GLN A 265 -11.88 -3.05 12.96
C GLN A 265 -11.54 -4.49 12.58
N TRP A 266 -11.33 -4.72 11.29
CA TRP A 266 -10.76 -5.96 10.77
C TRP A 266 -9.24 -5.80 10.70
N ASN A 267 -8.51 -6.78 11.24
CA ASN A 267 -7.07 -6.90 11.12
C ASN A 267 -6.73 -8.20 10.38
N TYR A 268 -5.82 -8.12 9.43
CA TYR A 268 -5.23 -9.28 8.76
C TYR A 268 -3.72 -9.27 9.00
N TYR A 269 -3.24 -10.34 9.62
CA TYR A 269 -1.82 -10.58 9.86
C TYR A 269 -1.35 -11.69 8.93
N THR A 270 -0.46 -11.36 8.00
CA THR A 270 0.05 -12.32 7.01
C THR A 270 0.89 -13.42 7.65
N GLY A 271 0.93 -14.59 7.02
CA GLY A 271 1.66 -15.77 7.50
C GLY A 271 2.85 -16.18 6.63
N ASN A 272 3.24 -15.35 5.65
CA ASN A 272 4.27 -15.66 4.66
C ASN A 272 5.66 -15.09 5.01
N MET A 273 5.79 -14.34 6.10
CA MET A 273 7.06 -13.71 6.50
C MET A 273 7.98 -14.73 7.21
N TRP A 274 9.27 -14.71 6.90
CA TRP A 274 10.28 -15.43 7.68
C TRP A 274 10.73 -14.59 8.88
N GLY A 275 10.81 -15.19 10.05
CA GLY A 275 11.31 -14.50 11.23
C GLY A 275 11.54 -15.41 12.42
N THR A 276 11.99 -14.80 13.52
CA THR A 276 12.21 -15.50 14.79
C THR A 276 10.87 -15.71 15.52
N CYS A 277 10.59 -16.96 15.87
CA CYS A 277 9.46 -17.38 16.69
C CYS A 277 9.75 -17.16 18.20
N ASP A 278 8.73 -17.24 19.05
CA ASP A 278 8.86 -17.02 20.50
C ASP A 278 9.85 -17.96 21.21
N ASN A 279 10.01 -19.18 20.68
CA ASN A 279 10.96 -20.17 21.17
C ASN A 279 12.41 -19.92 20.68
N GLY A 280 12.66 -18.84 19.94
CA GLY A 280 13.96 -18.48 19.38
C GLY A 280 14.32 -19.21 18.08
N THR A 281 13.49 -20.11 17.56
CA THR A 281 13.70 -20.73 16.24
C THR A 281 13.30 -19.77 15.12
N GLU A 282 13.75 -20.01 13.90
CA GLU A 282 13.31 -19.24 12.73
C GLU A 282 12.42 -20.10 11.82
N ALA A 283 11.31 -19.53 11.36
CA ALA A 283 10.38 -20.19 10.46
C ALA A 283 9.55 -19.18 9.65
N VAL A 284 8.94 -19.65 8.57
CA VAL A 284 7.86 -18.93 7.87
C VAL A 284 6.64 -18.83 8.79
N GLY A 285 5.99 -17.67 8.80
CA GLY A 285 4.87 -17.34 9.68
C GLY A 285 5.29 -16.79 11.05
N CYS A 286 6.60 -16.70 11.32
CA CYS A 286 7.14 -16.11 12.53
C CYS A 286 7.67 -14.69 12.31
N GLY A 287 7.93 -13.98 13.40
CA GLY A 287 8.40 -12.61 13.38
C GLY A 287 7.27 -11.60 13.17
N ARG A 288 7.61 -10.48 12.54
CA ARG A 288 6.70 -9.35 12.34
C ARG A 288 5.88 -9.58 11.05
N PRO A 289 4.55 -9.70 11.11
CA PRO A 289 3.74 -9.88 9.90
C PRO A 289 3.52 -8.56 9.18
N GLU A 290 3.24 -8.59 7.87
CA GLU A 290 2.54 -7.46 7.26
C GLU A 290 1.12 -7.39 7.83
N THR A 291 0.65 -6.18 8.12
CA THR A 291 -0.63 -5.95 8.78
C THR A 291 -1.55 -5.14 7.87
N PHE A 292 -2.74 -5.66 7.59
CA PHE A 292 -3.82 -4.91 6.96
C PHE A 292 -4.88 -4.58 7.98
N ARG A 293 -5.48 -3.41 7.86
CA ARG A 293 -6.53 -2.99 8.75
C ARG A 293 -7.60 -2.21 8.02
N ASN A 294 -8.87 -2.55 8.25
CA ASN A 294 -10.00 -1.81 7.71
C ASN A 294 -10.99 -1.49 8.82
N CYS A 295 -11.74 -0.40 8.65
CA CYS A 295 -12.80 0.02 9.57
C CYS A 295 -14.14 0.07 8.85
N ALA A 296 -15.19 -0.48 9.47
CA ALA A 296 -16.58 -0.39 8.98
C ALA A 296 -17.47 0.23 10.07
N ASP A 297 -18.33 1.17 9.68
CA ASP A 297 -19.21 1.89 10.60
C ASP A 297 -20.60 1.21 10.64
N VAL A 298 -21.00 0.69 11.79
CA VAL A 298 -22.26 -0.08 11.96
C VAL A 298 -23.07 0.47 13.13
N SER A 299 -24.33 0.07 13.27
CA SER A 299 -25.11 0.36 14.49
C SER A 299 -25.55 -0.93 15.16
N ILE A 300 -25.66 -0.91 16.50
CA ILE A 300 -26.12 -2.05 17.28
C ILE A 300 -27.23 -1.58 18.22
N VAL A 301 -28.42 -2.15 18.06
CA VAL A 301 -29.61 -1.81 18.86
C VAL A 301 -30.07 -2.98 19.73
N THR A 302 -30.93 -2.71 20.72
CA THR A 302 -31.50 -3.77 21.55
C THR A 302 -32.51 -4.62 20.77
N SER A 303 -32.59 -5.92 21.09
CA SER A 303 -33.58 -6.84 20.49
C SER A 303 -35.04 -6.48 20.81
N THR A 304 -35.26 -5.66 21.84
CA THR A 304 -36.59 -5.16 22.27
C THR A 304 -37.13 -4.01 21.42
N ALA A 305 -36.31 -3.38 20.57
CA ALA A 305 -36.76 -2.30 19.68
C ALA A 305 -37.65 -2.78 18.51
N GLY A 306 -38.00 -4.07 18.48
CA GLY A 306 -38.67 -4.73 17.38
C GLY A 306 -37.67 -4.97 16.26
N VAL A 307 -37.38 -6.24 15.97
CA VAL A 307 -36.61 -6.61 14.77
C VAL A 307 -37.43 -6.15 13.57
N PRO A 308 -37.00 -5.14 12.79
CA PRO A 308 -37.63 -4.91 11.50
C PRO A 308 -37.47 -6.21 10.72
N PRO A 309 -38.49 -6.67 9.98
CA PRO A 309 -38.35 -7.88 9.19
C PRO A 309 -37.07 -7.79 8.33
N PRO A 310 -36.36 -8.89 8.06
CA PRO A 310 -35.09 -8.88 7.31
C PRO A 310 -35.16 -8.17 5.94
N PHE A 311 -36.36 -7.95 5.41
CA PHE A 311 -36.63 -7.23 4.16
C PHE A 311 -36.89 -5.72 4.32
N VAL A 312 -36.94 -5.19 5.55
CA VAL A 312 -37.19 -3.76 5.88
C VAL A 312 -35.91 -3.02 6.28
N GLN A 313 -34.85 -3.74 6.66
CA GLN A 313 -33.52 -3.14 6.80
C GLN A 313 -32.89 -3.00 5.42
N ASP A 314 -33.26 -1.93 4.72
CA ASP A 314 -32.47 -1.48 3.57
C ASP A 314 -31.15 -0.87 4.11
N ASP A 315 -30.23 -1.74 4.53
CA ASP A 315 -28.91 -1.39 5.07
C ASP A 315 -28.10 -0.52 4.09
N ASN A 316 -28.46 -0.55 2.81
CA ASN A 316 -27.81 0.25 1.77
C ASN A 316 -28.82 0.71 0.71
N PRO A 317 -29.39 1.93 0.84
CA PRO A 317 -30.35 2.45 -0.13
C PRO A 317 -29.74 2.75 -1.51
N PHE A 318 -28.42 2.64 -1.66
CA PHE A 318 -27.71 2.81 -2.94
C PHE A 318 -27.42 1.48 -3.65
N LEU A 319 -27.71 0.34 -3.02
CA LEU A 319 -27.42 -0.97 -3.59
C LEU A 319 -28.36 -1.24 -4.76
N LEU A 320 -27.79 -1.33 -5.96
CA LEU A 320 -28.50 -1.77 -7.14
C LEU A 320 -28.55 -3.30 -7.15
N TYR A 321 -29.64 -3.82 -7.70
CA TYR A 321 -29.81 -5.24 -7.93
C TYR A 321 -30.01 -5.48 -9.42
N TYR A 322 -29.47 -6.58 -9.92
CA TYR A 322 -29.72 -7.02 -11.28
C TYR A 322 -30.37 -8.41 -11.27
N ARG A 323 -31.15 -8.66 -12.32
CA ARG A 323 -31.90 -9.90 -12.52
C ARG A 323 -31.27 -10.64 -13.68
N ASP A 324 -30.97 -11.91 -13.49
CA ASP A 324 -30.57 -12.77 -14.59
C ASP A 324 -31.79 -13.04 -15.47
N VAL A 325 -31.67 -12.71 -16.77
CA VAL A 325 -32.74 -12.93 -17.76
C VAL A 325 -33.02 -14.43 -17.94
N THR A 326 -32.01 -15.28 -17.75
CA THR A 326 -32.13 -16.74 -17.86
C THR A 326 -32.67 -17.41 -16.60
N SER A 327 -32.55 -16.74 -15.44
CA SER A 327 -33.09 -17.21 -14.16
C SER A 327 -33.85 -16.09 -13.45
N PRO A 328 -35.10 -15.83 -13.88
CA PRO A 328 -35.85 -14.67 -13.44
C PRO A 328 -36.13 -14.63 -11.93
N ASN A 329 -36.03 -15.74 -11.21
CA ASN A 329 -36.26 -15.73 -9.76
C ASN A 329 -35.01 -15.33 -8.96
N ASN A 330 -33.85 -15.22 -9.62
CA ASN A 330 -32.59 -14.89 -8.96
C ASN A 330 -32.27 -13.40 -9.17
N ILE A 331 -32.34 -12.66 -8.07
CA ILE A 331 -31.95 -11.25 -7.96
C ILE A 331 -30.62 -11.22 -7.22
N PHE A 332 -29.61 -10.57 -7.81
CA PHE A 332 -28.27 -10.49 -7.22
C PHE A 332 -27.92 -9.03 -6.89
N PRO A 333 -27.28 -8.77 -5.74
CA PRO A 333 -26.76 -7.44 -5.43
C PRO A 333 -25.59 -7.12 -6.37
N LEU A 334 -25.59 -5.90 -6.93
CA LEU A 334 -24.49 -5.40 -7.74
C LEU A 334 -23.35 -4.96 -6.81
N ILE A 335 -22.25 -5.72 -6.84
CA ILE A 335 -21.01 -5.43 -6.10
C ILE A 335 -19.86 -5.38 -7.12
N VAL A 336 -19.12 -4.28 -7.15
CA VAL A 336 -17.97 -4.12 -8.05
C VAL A 336 -16.76 -4.84 -7.45
N ARG A 337 -16.46 -6.05 -7.92
CA ARG A 337 -15.34 -6.87 -7.40
C ARG A 337 -14.03 -6.72 -8.16
N SER A 338 -14.09 -6.30 -9.42
CA SER A 338 -12.87 -6.15 -10.22
C SER A 338 -11.92 -5.12 -9.60
N GLN A 339 -10.63 -5.47 -9.59
CA GLN A 339 -9.57 -4.67 -8.97
C GLN A 339 -8.97 -3.67 -9.96
N VAL A 340 -8.66 -4.17 -11.16
CA VAL A 340 -8.07 -3.37 -12.23
C VAL A 340 -8.76 -3.66 -13.54
N CYS A 341 -8.93 -2.63 -14.36
CA CYS A 341 -9.45 -2.75 -15.71
C CYS A 341 -8.52 -2.03 -16.69
N VAL A 342 -8.11 -2.75 -17.72
CA VAL A 342 -7.14 -2.28 -18.72
C VAL A 342 -7.74 -2.35 -20.12
N PRO A 343 -7.27 -1.51 -21.06
CA PRO A 343 -7.72 -1.59 -22.44
C PRO A 343 -7.36 -2.93 -23.09
N THR A 344 -8.20 -3.38 -24.01
CA THR A 344 -7.92 -4.53 -24.88
C THR A 344 -6.76 -4.22 -25.83
N TYR A 345 -6.27 -5.25 -26.53
CA TYR A 345 -5.14 -5.11 -27.45
C TYR A 345 -5.31 -3.97 -28.46
N LEU A 346 -6.54 -3.78 -28.97
CA LEU A 346 -6.87 -2.78 -29.98
C LEU A 346 -6.80 -1.34 -29.46
N TYR A 347 -7.13 -1.13 -28.19
CA TYR A 347 -7.27 0.21 -27.60
C TYR A 347 -6.08 0.60 -26.70
N ARG A 348 -5.15 -0.32 -26.43
CA ARG A 348 -4.04 -0.11 -25.48
C ARG A 348 -3.05 1.01 -25.84
N PHE A 349 -3.04 1.46 -27.08
CA PHE A 349 -2.12 2.49 -27.57
C PHE A 349 -2.74 3.90 -27.57
N ILE A 350 -4.03 4.01 -27.24
CA ILE A 350 -4.70 5.31 -27.15
C ILE A 350 -4.37 5.91 -25.77
N PRO A 351 -3.82 7.14 -25.71
CA PRO A 351 -3.52 7.82 -24.45
C PRO A 351 -4.75 7.95 -23.55
N GLY A 352 -4.59 7.71 -22.24
CA GLY A 352 -5.66 7.81 -21.25
C GLY A 352 -6.63 6.62 -21.21
N MET A 353 -6.48 5.61 -22.08
CA MET A 353 -7.40 4.46 -22.08
C MET A 353 -7.30 3.58 -20.84
N THR A 354 -6.13 3.51 -20.18
CA THR A 354 -5.99 2.80 -18.90
C THR A 354 -6.91 3.43 -17.85
N ASP A 355 -6.82 4.75 -17.67
CA ASP A 355 -7.64 5.49 -16.70
C ASP A 355 -9.13 5.45 -17.08
N TRP A 356 -9.44 5.55 -18.38
CA TRP A 356 -10.81 5.42 -18.86
C TRP A 356 -11.39 4.04 -18.58
N CYS A 357 -10.65 2.96 -18.84
CA CYS A 357 -11.10 1.61 -18.52
C CYS A 357 -11.24 1.43 -17.01
N GLN A 358 -10.28 1.88 -16.21
CA GLN A 358 -10.37 1.81 -14.75
C GLN A 358 -11.62 2.53 -14.24
N ALA A 359 -11.80 3.79 -14.63
CA ALA A 359 -12.91 4.61 -14.15
C ALA A 359 -14.26 4.11 -14.67
N ASN A 360 -14.39 3.83 -15.96
CA ASN A 360 -15.67 3.50 -16.56
C ASN A 360 -16.12 2.06 -16.23
N CYS A 361 -15.18 1.11 -16.15
CA CYS A 361 -15.52 -0.27 -15.78
C CYS A 361 -15.80 -0.43 -14.28
N LEU A 362 -15.12 0.32 -13.40
CA LEU A 362 -15.33 0.21 -11.95
C LEU A 362 -16.31 1.23 -11.39
N ARG A 363 -16.86 2.16 -12.19
CA ARG A 363 -17.93 3.05 -11.71
C ARG A 363 -19.14 2.23 -11.23
N TYR A 364 -20.02 2.87 -10.46
CA TYR A 364 -21.26 2.25 -10.00
C TYR A 364 -22.50 2.94 -10.63
N PRO A 365 -23.29 2.28 -11.49
CA PRO A 365 -23.13 0.93 -12.02
C PRO A 365 -22.04 0.82 -13.11
N PRO A 366 -21.32 -0.31 -13.21
CA PRO A 366 -20.26 -0.54 -14.20
C PRO A 366 -20.68 -0.27 -15.65
N ASN A 367 -19.77 0.29 -16.44
CA ASN A 367 -19.89 0.36 -17.89
C ASN A 367 -18.58 -0.10 -18.53
N CYS A 368 -18.48 -1.40 -18.75
CA CYS A 368 -17.27 -2.03 -19.26
C CYS A 368 -17.53 -2.73 -20.60
N PRO A 369 -17.42 -2.03 -21.74
CA PRO A 369 -17.57 -2.68 -23.04
C PRO A 369 -16.39 -3.62 -23.31
N ASN A 370 -16.67 -4.93 -23.39
CA ASN A 370 -15.67 -6.01 -23.53
C ASN A 370 -14.76 -5.89 -24.78
N MET A 371 -15.20 -5.15 -25.81
CA MET A 371 -14.36 -4.88 -26.98
C MET A 371 -13.26 -3.85 -26.71
N VAL A 372 -13.48 -2.96 -25.73
CA VAL A 372 -12.63 -1.81 -25.43
C VAL A 372 -11.78 -2.06 -24.18
N CYS A 373 -12.39 -2.61 -23.13
CA CYS A 373 -11.75 -2.86 -21.84
C CYS A 373 -11.90 -4.32 -21.43
N ARG A 374 -10.98 -4.77 -20.58
CA ARG A 374 -11.04 -6.05 -19.86
C ARG A 374 -10.59 -5.86 -18.43
N CYS A 375 -11.20 -6.59 -17.50
CA CYS A 375 -10.83 -6.57 -16.09
C CYS A 375 -10.31 -7.96 -15.72
N PRO A 376 -9.00 -8.21 -15.91
CA PRO A 376 -8.44 -9.52 -15.61
C PRO A 376 -8.50 -9.79 -14.11
N GLU A 377 -8.72 -11.04 -13.74
CA GLU A 377 -8.80 -11.47 -12.35
C GLU A 377 -7.63 -12.38 -11.95
N VAL A 378 -6.95 -12.95 -12.95
CA VAL A 378 -5.82 -13.87 -12.78
C VAL A 378 -4.66 -13.45 -13.69
N CYS A 379 -3.44 -13.58 -13.19
CA CYS A 379 -2.22 -13.35 -13.94
C CYS A 379 -1.22 -14.49 -13.72
N ASP A 380 -0.80 -15.12 -14.82
CA ASP A 380 0.19 -16.19 -14.80
C ASP A 380 1.55 -15.72 -15.30
N ALA A 381 2.59 -16.31 -14.73
CA ALA A 381 3.97 -16.14 -15.19
C ALA A 381 4.19 -16.85 -16.53
N ILE A 382 4.81 -16.16 -17.47
CA ILE A 382 5.17 -16.67 -18.79
C ILE A 382 6.63 -16.36 -19.10
N GLY A 383 7.19 -17.05 -20.11
CA GLY A 383 8.54 -16.77 -20.58
C GLY A 383 9.60 -17.14 -19.54
N GLU A 384 10.54 -16.23 -19.25
CA GLU A 384 11.73 -16.52 -18.42
C GLU A 384 11.43 -16.84 -16.94
N ILE A 385 10.22 -16.55 -16.47
CA ILE A 385 9.79 -16.82 -15.08
C ILE A 385 8.67 -17.86 -14.99
N GLU A 386 8.30 -18.48 -16.10
CA GLU A 386 7.31 -19.56 -16.12
C GLU A 386 7.77 -20.73 -15.25
N GLY A 387 6.86 -21.29 -14.46
CA GLY A 387 7.13 -22.43 -13.56
C GLY A 387 7.99 -22.11 -12.34
N LYS A 388 8.51 -20.89 -12.19
CA LYS A 388 9.26 -20.49 -10.98
C LYS A 388 8.32 -20.27 -9.80
N GLU A 389 8.73 -20.76 -8.64
CA GLU A 389 8.00 -20.53 -7.39
C GLU A 389 7.82 -19.03 -7.12
N GLY A 390 6.62 -18.63 -6.70
CA GLY A 390 6.26 -17.22 -6.48
C GLY A 390 6.04 -16.37 -7.74
N ALA A 391 6.36 -16.85 -8.94
CA ALA A 391 6.31 -16.02 -10.15
C ALA A 391 4.91 -15.54 -10.55
N SER A 392 3.87 -16.38 -10.42
CA SER A 392 2.50 -15.90 -10.67
C SER A 392 2.05 -14.90 -9.61
N VAL A 393 2.54 -15.00 -8.37
CA VAL A 393 2.21 -14.02 -7.32
C VAL A 393 2.84 -12.68 -7.66
N TYR A 394 4.11 -12.66 -8.07
CA TYR A 394 4.76 -11.48 -8.65
C TYR A 394 3.95 -10.87 -9.80
N CYS A 395 3.40 -11.70 -10.70
CA CYS A 395 2.55 -11.20 -11.79
C CYS A 395 1.23 -10.61 -11.28
N MET A 396 0.58 -11.23 -10.30
CA MET A 396 -0.64 -10.69 -9.70
C MET A 396 -0.35 -9.34 -9.03
N ASP A 397 0.70 -9.24 -8.23
CA ASP A 397 1.07 -7.99 -7.52
C ASP A 397 1.44 -6.86 -8.48
N LYS A 398 2.08 -7.16 -9.62
CA LYS A 398 2.46 -6.14 -10.61
C LYS A 398 1.35 -5.77 -11.58
N CYS A 399 0.45 -6.70 -11.87
CA CYS A 399 -0.53 -6.53 -12.92
C CYS A 399 -1.94 -6.21 -12.41
N LEU A 400 -2.36 -6.79 -11.28
CA LEU A 400 -3.69 -6.65 -10.68
C LEU A 400 -3.78 -5.49 -9.67
N VAL A 401 -3.02 -4.43 -9.93
CA VAL A 401 -2.95 -3.21 -9.11
C VAL A 401 -3.19 -1.98 -9.99
N TYR A 402 -3.60 -0.86 -9.39
CA TYR A 402 -3.77 0.41 -10.09
C TYR A 402 -2.83 1.50 -9.54
N PRO A 403 -2.07 2.21 -10.40
CA PRO A 403 -1.86 1.93 -11.82
C PRO A 403 -1.08 0.62 -12.04
N SER A 404 -1.43 -0.12 -13.09
CA SER A 404 -0.81 -1.42 -13.41
C SER A 404 0.58 -1.24 -14.01
N ASP A 405 1.59 -1.89 -13.44
CA ASP A 405 2.99 -1.95 -13.94
C ASP A 405 3.31 -3.33 -14.50
N CYS A 406 2.37 -3.90 -15.27
CA CYS A 406 2.41 -5.29 -15.69
C CYS A 406 3.50 -5.58 -16.75
N PRO A 407 4.53 -6.40 -16.46
CA PRO A 407 5.55 -6.74 -17.45
C PRO A 407 5.02 -7.79 -18.44
N ARG A 408 4.45 -7.34 -19.56
CA ARG A 408 3.74 -8.20 -20.54
C ARG A 408 4.55 -9.33 -21.17
N HIS A 409 5.88 -9.27 -21.10
CA HIS A 409 6.78 -10.32 -21.61
C HIS A 409 7.01 -11.44 -20.58
N ARG A 410 6.61 -11.20 -19.32
CA ARG A 410 6.77 -12.11 -18.17
C ARG A 410 5.44 -12.49 -17.52
N CYS A 411 4.39 -11.74 -17.78
CA CYS A 411 3.08 -11.94 -17.16
C CYS A 411 1.96 -11.89 -18.20
N ARG A 412 1.03 -12.85 -18.11
CA ARG A 412 -0.18 -12.92 -18.92
C ARG A 412 -1.40 -12.92 -18.01
N CYS A 413 -2.24 -11.89 -18.15
CA CYS A 413 -3.47 -11.74 -17.40
C CYS A 413 -4.70 -11.96 -18.27
N TYR A 414 -5.73 -12.58 -17.71
CA TYR A 414 -6.99 -12.92 -18.39
C TYR A 414 -8.21 -12.65 -17.52
#